data_AF-A0A661MR19-F1
#
_entry.id   AF-A0A661MR19-F1
#
_cell.length_a   1.000
_cell.length_b   1.000
_cell.length_c   1.000
_cell.angle_alpha   90.00
_cell.angle_beta   90.00
_cell.angle_gamma   90.00
#
_symmetry.space_group_name_H-M   'P 1'
#
loop_
_entity.id
_entity.type
_entity.pdbx_description
1 polymer ?
#
loop_
_entity_poly.entity_id
_entity_poly.type
_entity_poly.pdbx_seq_one_letter_code
_entity_poly.pdbx_strand_id
1 'polypeptide(L)'
;MAVVDPAFAEELEQFGVETAVDCFNCGTCAAICPLIYEHFPRKMVRYIQLGTKDRILENPEELWKCLHCGLCTKTCPREADPGEVILGLKRYVVANWRRS
;
A
#
# COMPACT_ATOMS: atom_id res chain seq x y z
N MET A 1 9.26 7.13 16.42
CA MET A 1 9.63 5.69 16.49
C MET A 1 8.45 4.95 15.89
N ALA A 2 8.66 4.06 14.92
CA ALA A 2 7.53 3.44 14.21
C ALA A 2 6.77 2.48 15.15
N VAL A 3 5.44 2.57 15.17
CA VAL A 3 4.59 1.62 15.90
C VAL A 3 4.29 0.44 14.99
N VAL A 4 4.68 -0.77 15.41
CA VAL A 4 4.48 -2.01 14.65
C VAL A 4 3.27 -2.77 15.18
N ASP A 5 2.33 -3.05 14.30
CA ASP A 5 1.11 -3.83 14.55
C ASP A 5 1.10 -5.09 13.67
N PRO A 6 1.42 -6.27 14.23
CA PRO A 6 1.50 -7.51 13.45
C PRO A 6 0.17 -7.92 12.81
N ALA A 7 -0.97 -7.46 13.33
CA ALA A 7 -2.29 -7.80 12.81
C ALA A 7 -2.75 -6.88 11.66
N PHE A 8 -1.97 -5.85 11.32
CA PHE A 8 -2.39 -4.83 10.37
C PHE A 8 -2.66 -5.38 8.95
N ALA A 9 -1.90 -6.38 8.49
CA ALA A 9 -2.15 -7.00 7.19
C ALA A 9 -3.51 -7.72 7.15
N GLU A 10 -3.85 -8.46 8.21
CA GLU A 10 -5.15 -9.14 8.37
C GLU A 10 -6.29 -8.13 8.49
N GLU A 11 -6.08 -7.03 9.24
CA GLU A 11 -7.05 -5.93 9.33
C GLU A 11 -7.39 -5.37 7.93
N LEU A 12 -6.43 -5.29 7.01
CA LEU A 12 -6.63 -4.73 5.69
C LEU A 12 -7.38 -5.64 4.71
N GLU A 13 -7.55 -6.93 5.02
CA GLU A 13 -8.36 -7.85 4.22
C GLU A 13 -9.80 -7.34 4.09
N GLN A 14 -10.37 -6.77 5.15
CA GLN A 14 -11.72 -6.16 5.12
C GLN A 14 -11.83 -4.97 4.14
N PHE A 15 -10.70 -4.41 3.71
CA PHE A 15 -10.62 -3.32 2.74
C PHE A 15 -10.23 -3.81 1.33
N GLY A 16 -10.12 -5.13 1.12
CA GLY A 16 -9.76 -5.77 -0.14
C GLY A 16 -8.26 -5.89 -0.38
N VAL A 17 -7.45 -5.92 0.68
CA VAL A 17 -5.98 -6.03 0.60
C VAL A 17 -5.54 -7.39 1.10
N GLU A 18 -5.70 -8.42 0.28
CA GLU A 18 -5.41 -9.81 0.67
C GLU A 18 -3.96 -10.21 0.30
N THR A 19 -3.44 -9.68 -0.81
CA THR A 19 -2.20 -10.16 -1.43
C THR A 19 -0.96 -9.34 -1.04
N ALA A 20 -1.07 -8.37 -0.13
CA ALA A 20 0.05 -7.51 0.24
C ALA A 20 1.23 -8.31 0.85
N VAL A 21 0.92 -9.39 1.57
CA VAL A 21 1.91 -10.26 2.22
C VAL A 21 2.74 -11.08 1.22
N ASP A 22 2.24 -11.30 0.00
CA ASP A 22 2.96 -12.03 -1.05
C ASP A 22 4.15 -11.26 -1.65
N CYS A 23 4.22 -9.95 -1.39
CA CYS A 23 5.24 -9.07 -1.94
C CYS A 23 6.64 -9.32 -1.34
N PHE A 24 7.56 -9.86 -2.13
CA PHE A 24 8.97 -10.00 -1.75
C PHE A 24 9.85 -8.76 -1.98
N ASN A 25 9.24 -7.58 -2.20
CA ASN A 25 9.94 -6.29 -2.30
C ASN A 25 10.93 -6.10 -3.48
N CYS A 26 10.71 -6.77 -4.62
CA CYS A 26 11.60 -6.66 -5.79
C CYS A 26 11.68 -5.27 -6.46
N GLY A 27 10.64 -4.44 -6.32
CA GLY A 27 10.63 -3.05 -6.81
C GLY A 27 10.25 -2.82 -8.27
N THR A 28 9.83 -3.86 -9.01
CA THR A 28 9.32 -3.70 -10.39
C THR A 28 8.18 -2.67 -10.47
N CYS A 29 7.26 -2.67 -9.50
CA CYS A 29 6.16 -1.71 -9.44
C CYS A 29 6.62 -0.26 -9.22
N ALA A 30 7.70 -0.05 -8.46
CA ALA A 30 8.27 1.29 -8.24
C ALA A 30 9.02 1.80 -9.48
N ALA A 31 9.65 0.90 -10.25
CA ALA A 31 10.36 1.27 -11.46
C ALA A 31 9.42 1.63 -12.62
N ILE A 32 8.24 1.00 -12.71
CA ILE A 32 7.28 1.23 -13.80
C ILE A 32 6.30 2.37 -13.52
N CYS A 33 6.15 2.78 -12.26
CA CYS A 33 5.15 3.79 -11.91
C CYS A 33 5.55 5.16 -12.49
N PRO A 34 4.71 5.82 -13.32
CA PRO A 34 5.06 7.09 -13.94
C PRO A 34 5.22 8.23 -12.93
N LEU A 35 4.73 8.03 -11.69
CA LEU A 35 4.76 9.04 -10.65
C LEU A 35 6.07 9.06 -9.86
N ILE A 36 7.00 8.12 -10.10
CA ILE A 36 8.37 7.94 -9.51
C ILE A 36 8.68 8.81 -8.28
N TYR A 37 7.83 8.76 -7.26
CA TYR A 37 7.98 9.49 -6.00
C TYR A 37 8.30 8.47 -4.93
N GLU A 38 9.41 8.65 -4.21
CA GLU A 38 9.77 7.92 -2.98
C GLU A 38 9.47 6.41 -2.99
N HIS A 39 9.74 5.71 -4.09
CA HIS A 39 9.50 4.27 -4.21
C HIS A 39 8.02 3.83 -4.14
N PHE A 40 7.08 4.72 -4.46
CA PHE A 40 5.67 4.40 -4.65
C PHE A 40 5.46 3.46 -5.86
N PRO A 41 4.56 2.44 -5.79
CA PRO A 41 3.72 2.03 -4.67
C PRO A 41 4.37 1.04 -3.70
N ARG A 42 5.59 0.54 -3.98
CA ARG A 42 6.29 -0.48 -3.18
C ARG A 42 6.41 -0.08 -1.71
N LYS A 43 6.73 1.18 -1.43
CA LYS A 43 6.83 1.74 -0.06
C LYS A 43 5.56 1.45 0.77
N MET A 44 4.38 1.65 0.19
CA MET A 44 3.11 1.41 0.87
C MET A 44 2.87 -0.08 1.16
N VAL A 45 3.14 -0.95 0.18
CA VAL A 45 3.07 -2.41 0.39
C VAL A 45 4.01 -2.83 1.53
N ARG A 46 5.21 -2.25 1.59
CA ARG A 46 6.18 -2.56 2.66
C ARG A 46 5.68 -2.12 4.04
N TYR A 47 5.01 -0.97 4.16
CA TYR A 47 4.44 -0.54 5.43
C TYR A 47 3.37 -1.48 5.96
N ILE A 48 2.56 -2.07 5.06
CA ILE A 48 1.59 -3.11 5.43
C ILE A 48 2.31 -4.33 6.01
N GLN A 49 3.32 -4.84 5.30
CA GLN A 49 4.08 -6.02 5.75
C GLN A 49 4.84 -5.81 7.06
N LEU A 50 5.24 -4.58 7.34
CA LEU A 50 5.90 -4.21 8.60
C LEU A 50 4.91 -3.89 9.72
N GLY A 51 3.60 -3.80 9.43
CA GLY A 51 2.60 -3.39 10.41
C GLY A 51 2.68 -1.92 10.81
N THR A 52 3.31 -1.05 10.01
CA THR A 52 3.56 0.35 10.38
C THR A 52 2.46 1.26 9.86
N LYS A 53 1.28 1.17 10.46
CA LYS A 53 0.10 1.97 10.07
C LYS A 53 0.28 3.48 10.27
N ASP A 54 1.03 3.86 11.30
CA ASP A 54 1.40 5.24 11.61
C ASP A 54 2.07 5.92 10.39
N ARG A 55 2.97 5.23 9.69
CA ARG A 55 3.64 5.74 8.50
C ARG A 55 2.71 6.06 7.34
N ILE A 56 1.61 5.32 7.22
CA ILE A 56 0.59 5.54 6.19
C ILE A 56 -0.30 6.74 6.59
N LEU A 57 -0.67 6.83 7.87
CA LEU A 57 -1.51 7.89 8.42
C LEU A 57 -0.79 9.24 8.58
N GLU A 58 0.54 9.25 8.68
CA GLU A 58 1.37 10.46 8.70
C GLU A 58 1.38 11.19 7.35
N ASN A 59 1.28 10.47 6.22
CA ASN A 59 1.35 11.02 4.86
C ASN A 59 0.26 10.42 3.94
N PRO A 60 -1.02 10.47 4.33
CA PRO A 60 -2.09 9.80 3.61
C PRO A 60 -2.22 10.31 2.18
N GLU A 61 -1.94 11.60 1.93
CA GLU A 61 -2.04 12.26 0.63
C GLU A 61 -1.20 11.58 -0.47
N GLU A 62 -0.14 10.84 -0.12
CA GLU A 62 0.62 10.02 -1.07
C GLU A 62 -0.29 9.01 -1.82
N LEU A 63 -1.29 8.43 -1.14
CA LEU A 63 -2.19 7.46 -1.76
C LEU A 63 -3.02 8.11 -2.89
N TRP A 64 -3.40 9.38 -2.75
CA TRP A 64 -4.22 10.12 -3.71
C TRP A 64 -3.45 10.57 -4.96
N LYS A 65 -2.12 10.48 -4.93
CA LYS A 65 -1.30 10.65 -6.15
C LYS A 65 -1.53 9.53 -7.14
N CYS A 66 -1.91 8.33 -6.67
CA CYS A 66 -2.15 7.17 -7.53
C CYS A 66 -3.25 7.42 -8.56
N LEU A 67 -2.87 7.40 -9.85
CA LEU A 67 -3.76 7.51 -11.01
C LEU A 67 -4.52 6.20 -11.32
N HIS A 68 -4.24 5.12 -10.58
CA HIS A 68 -4.83 3.80 -10.78
C HIS A 68 -4.74 3.31 -12.25
N CYS A 69 -3.57 3.50 -12.88
CA CYS A 69 -3.34 3.11 -14.28
C CYS A 69 -3.06 1.61 -14.49
N GLY A 70 -2.92 0.82 -13.42
CA GLY A 70 -2.76 -0.64 -13.48
C GLY A 70 -1.38 -1.19 -13.90
N LEU A 71 -0.42 -0.33 -14.25
CA LEU A 71 0.92 -0.78 -14.67
C LEU A 71 1.64 -1.64 -13.61
N CYS A 72 1.57 -1.22 -12.34
CA CYS A 72 2.18 -1.94 -11.22
C CYS A 72 1.57 -3.33 -11.00
N THR A 73 0.26 -3.47 -11.14
CA THR A 73 -0.47 -4.74 -11.05
C THR A 73 -0.07 -5.67 -12.18
N LYS A 74 -0.14 -5.19 -13.43
CA LYS A 74 0.18 -6.00 -14.62
C LYS A 74 1.61 -6.53 -14.62
N THR A 75 2.56 -5.79 -14.04
CA THR A 75 3.98 -6.18 -14.04
C THR A 75 4.42 -6.96 -12.81
N CYS A 76 3.56 -7.13 -11.80
CA CYS A 76 3.97 -7.73 -10.52
C CYS A 76 4.25 -9.23 -10.70
N PRO A 77 5.49 -9.71 -10.47
CA PRO A 77 5.83 -11.12 -10.68
C PRO A 77 5.31 -12.06 -9.57
N ARG A 78 4.74 -11.51 -8.50
CA ARG A 78 4.12 -12.25 -7.40
C ARG A 78 2.61 -12.08 -7.34
N GLU A 79 2.03 -11.37 -8.30
CA GLU A 79 0.59 -11.11 -8.35
C GLU A 79 0.06 -10.43 -7.07
N ALA A 80 0.92 -9.70 -6.36
CA ALA A 80 0.61 -9.03 -5.08
C ALA A 80 -0.29 -7.78 -5.23
N ASP A 81 -0.87 -7.58 -6.41
CA ASP A 81 -1.71 -6.46 -6.84
C ASP A 81 -1.47 -5.10 -6.14
N PRO A 82 -0.33 -4.41 -6.43
CA PRO A 82 -0.06 -3.12 -5.81
C PRO A 82 -1.11 -2.05 -6.14
N GLY A 83 -1.87 -2.20 -7.22
CA GLY A 83 -2.96 -1.29 -7.57
C GLY A 83 -4.13 -1.39 -6.59
N GLU A 84 -4.59 -2.61 -6.32
CA GLU A 84 -5.65 -2.86 -5.33
C GLU A 84 -5.18 -2.57 -3.90
N VAL A 85 -3.92 -2.87 -3.56
CA VAL A 85 -3.35 -2.50 -2.26
C VAL A 85 -3.50 -1.00 -1.98
N ILE A 86 -3.17 -0.15 -2.96
CA ILE A 86 -3.31 1.31 -2.79
C ILE A 86 -4.79 1.71 -2.68
N LEU A 87 -5.68 1.10 -3.46
CA LEU A 87 -7.10 1.38 -3.38
C LEU A 87 -7.69 0.98 -2.02
N GLY A 88 -7.31 -0.18 -1.50
CA GLY A 88 -7.70 -0.65 -0.17
C GLY A 88 -7.17 0.27 0.94
N LEU A 89 -5.92 0.75 0.83
CA LEU A 89 -5.40 1.75 1.76
C LEU A 89 -6.19 3.07 1.73
N LYS A 90 -6.66 3.54 0.56
CA LYS A 90 -7.55 4.70 0.48
C LYS A 90 -8.84 4.46 1.26
N ARG A 91 -9.45 3.27 1.13
CA ARG A 91 -10.67 2.89 1.87
C ARG A 91 -10.40 2.88 3.38
N TYR A 92 -9.29 2.26 3.80
CA TYR A 92 -8.85 2.21 5.20
C TYR A 92 -8.70 3.62 5.80
N VAL A 93 -7.98 4.52 5.10
CA VAL A 93 -7.75 5.88 5.58
C VAL A 93 -9.07 6.64 5.67
N VAL A 94 -9.96 6.56 4.67
CA VAL A 94 -11.27 7.22 4.71
C VAL A 94 -12.14 6.71 5.87
N ALA A 95 -12.13 5.39 6.12
CA ALA A 95 -12.87 4.79 7.24
C ALA A 95 -12.37 5.28 8.61
N ASN A 96 -11.08 5.63 8.72
CA ASN A 96 -10.45 6.06 9.97
C ASN A 96 -10.26 7.59 10.08
N TRP A 97 -10.51 8.36 9.02
CA TRP A 97 -10.28 9.81 8.97
C TRP A 97 -11.07 10.62 10.01
N ARG A 98 -12.27 10.17 10.41
CA ARG A 98 -13.11 10.86 11.41
C ARG A 98 -12.84 10.46 12.87
N ARG A 99 -11.88 9.57 13.12
CA ARG A 99 -11.55 9.07 14.48
C ARG A 99 -10.31 9.73 15.10
N SER A 100 -9.77 10.76 14.45
CA SER A 100 -8.61 11.54 14.91
C SER A 100 -9.04 12.86 15.55
#